data_AF-A0A7Y8JX35-F1
#
_entry.id   AF-A0A7Y8JX35-F1
#
_cell.length_a   1.000
_cell.length_b   1.000
_cell.length_c   1.000
_cell.angle_alpha   90.00
_cell.angle_beta   90.00
_cell.angle_gamma   90.00
#
_symmetry.space_group_name_H-M   'P 1'
#
loop_
_entity.id
_entity.type
_entity.pdbx_description
1 polymer ?
#
loop_
_entity_poly.entity_id
_entity_poly.type
_entity_poly.pdbx_seq_one_letter_code
_entity_poly.pdbx_strand_id
1 'polypeptide(L)'
;MGSNRSKKLGITEGYWAGLSEDRRIMWKFFSRALTFVGALAVSKTGVNYIDWLIAASTTVFSFLLIESQRSYTRYSVGLRKKLIRVSVALVATSVLFAGGIYFSQAAFFALASTYTSMPPSSLGGEYSEFKHVLYVLMFVCAGGVAIVRVFRQLDVMGLIYHLPRQQMIRLLVHKECKLEGFPRFACFELGVIVAAICYSGVVASLISGLLEIVRIAVDAAGVS
;
A
#
# COMPACT_ATOMS: atom_id res chain seq x y z
N MET A 1 25.92 11.23 -39.45
CA MET A 1 24.62 10.90 -38.81
C MET A 1 24.77 11.00 -37.30
N GLY A 2 24.43 12.15 -36.71
CA GLY A 2 24.52 12.37 -35.28
C GLY A 2 23.42 11.61 -34.55
N SER A 3 23.78 10.56 -33.81
CA SER A 3 22.90 9.92 -32.82
C SER A 3 22.60 10.95 -31.74
N ASN A 4 21.49 11.67 -31.90
CA ASN A 4 20.95 12.57 -30.90
C ASN A 4 20.45 11.69 -29.74
N ARG A 5 21.35 11.35 -28.79
CA ARG A 5 20.96 10.75 -27.51
C ARG A 5 20.09 11.78 -26.81
N SER A 6 18.78 11.77 -27.09
CA SER A 6 17.77 12.51 -26.34
C SER A 6 18.06 12.28 -24.86
N LYS A 7 18.53 13.32 -24.15
CA LYS A 7 18.76 13.25 -22.71
C LYS A 7 17.46 12.72 -22.11
N LYS A 8 17.50 11.57 -21.43
CA LYS A 8 16.31 10.96 -20.80
C LYS A 8 15.83 11.88 -19.67
N LEU A 9 14.97 12.83 -20.00
CA LEU A 9 14.27 13.71 -19.06
C LEU A 9 13.36 12.88 -18.13
N GLY A 10 13.03 13.43 -16.97
CA GLY A 10 11.95 12.93 -16.12
C GLY A 10 10.59 13.09 -16.81
N ILE A 11 9.59 12.34 -16.35
CA ILE A 11 8.25 12.26 -16.99
C ILE A 11 7.62 13.65 -17.13
N THR A 12 7.73 14.48 -16.09
CA THR A 12 7.15 15.83 -16.03
C THR A 12 8.18 16.95 -16.21
N GLU A 13 9.47 16.61 -16.32
CA GLU A 13 10.58 17.56 -16.31
C GLU A 13 10.53 18.55 -17.47
N GLY A 14 10.11 18.12 -18.67
CA GLY A 14 10.04 18.99 -19.85
C GLY A 14 9.07 20.16 -19.64
N TYR A 15 7.86 19.89 -19.17
CA TYR A 15 6.87 20.91 -18.85
C TYR A 15 7.27 21.71 -17.60
N TRP A 16 7.79 21.03 -16.57
CA TRP A 16 8.22 21.65 -15.32
C TRP A 16 9.32 22.70 -15.51
N ALA A 17 10.28 22.41 -16.40
CA ALA A 17 11.38 23.31 -16.73
C ALA A 17 10.91 24.61 -17.42
N GLY A 18 9.77 24.59 -18.11
CA GLY A 18 9.19 25.76 -18.79
C GLY A 18 8.28 26.64 -17.91
N LEU A 19 7.91 26.20 -16.71
CA LEU A 19 7.07 26.98 -15.79
C LEU A 19 7.84 28.14 -15.12
N SER A 20 7.15 29.27 -14.90
CA SER A 20 7.65 30.35 -14.04
C SER A 20 7.79 29.89 -12.59
N GLU A 21 8.66 30.54 -11.83
CA GLU A 21 8.94 30.17 -10.43
C GLU A 21 7.69 30.27 -9.55
N ASP A 22 6.88 31.32 -9.71
CA ASP A 22 5.63 31.49 -8.97
C ASP A 22 4.66 30.34 -9.20
N ARG A 23 4.49 29.91 -10.47
CA ARG A 23 3.61 28.78 -10.81
C ARG A 23 4.14 27.47 -10.24
N ARG A 24 5.46 27.27 -10.22
CA ARG A 24 6.09 26.10 -9.59
C ARG A 24 5.80 26.06 -8.09
N ILE A 25 5.94 27.20 -7.40
CA ILE A 25 5.68 27.31 -5.97
C ILE A 25 4.20 27.04 -5.68
N MET A 26 3.29 27.71 -6.41
CA MET A 26 1.85 27.52 -6.26
C MET A 26 1.44 26.05 -6.46
N TRP A 27 1.97 25.40 -7.49
CA TRP A 27 1.67 23.99 -7.75
C TRP A 27 2.27 23.04 -6.71
N LYS A 28 3.47 23.35 -6.18
CA LYS A 28 4.06 22.60 -5.06
C LYS A 28 3.21 22.69 -3.79
N PHE A 29 2.76 23.88 -3.44
CA PHE A 29 1.87 24.06 -2.29
C PHE A 29 0.53 23.36 -2.49
N PHE A 30 -0.09 23.54 -3.66
CA PHE A 30 -1.36 22.89 -3.99
C PHE A 30 -1.26 21.37 -3.92
N SER A 31 -0.28 20.77 -4.59
CA SER A 31 -0.10 19.30 -4.58
C SER A 31 0.14 18.74 -3.18
N ARG A 32 0.91 19.44 -2.34
CA ARG A 32 1.15 19.04 -0.94
C ARG A 32 -0.10 19.17 -0.07
N ALA A 33 -0.77 20.32 -0.14
CA ALA A 33 -1.99 20.57 0.61
C ALA A 33 -3.08 19.56 0.23
N LEU A 34 -3.27 19.32 -1.07
CA LEU A 34 -4.23 18.34 -1.59
C LEU A 34 -3.91 16.92 -1.11
N THR A 35 -2.64 16.50 -1.19
CA THR A 35 -2.24 15.16 -0.70
C THR A 35 -2.49 15.02 0.80
N PHE A 36 -2.12 16.04 1.58
CA PHE A 36 -2.22 16.00 3.03
C PHE A 36 -3.67 16.00 3.52
N VAL A 37 -4.47 16.95 3.02
CA VAL A 37 -5.90 17.05 3.36
C VAL A 37 -6.64 15.82 2.86
N GLY A 38 -6.35 15.36 1.64
CA GLY A 38 -6.93 14.14 1.10
C GLY A 38 -6.59 12.90 1.93
N ALA A 39 -5.34 12.74 2.33
CA ALA A 39 -4.91 11.62 3.16
C ALA A 39 -5.53 11.68 4.58
N LEU A 40 -5.63 12.86 5.20
CA LEU A 40 -6.34 13.04 6.48
C LEU A 40 -7.84 12.77 6.38
N ALA A 41 -8.45 13.09 5.25
CA ALA A 41 -9.88 12.86 5.05
C ALA A 41 -10.20 11.34 5.03
N VAL A 42 -9.32 10.53 4.43
CA VAL A 42 -9.51 9.08 4.32
C VAL A 42 -8.90 8.28 5.46
N SER A 43 -7.92 8.84 6.17
CA SER A 43 -7.30 8.18 7.33
C SER A 43 -8.20 8.37 8.55
N LYS A 44 -9.06 7.38 8.81
CA LYS A 44 -10.01 7.34 9.93
C LYS A 44 -9.79 6.09 10.76
N THR A 45 -8.68 6.07 11.49
CA THR A 45 -8.31 4.95 12.37
C THR A 45 -8.97 5.00 13.75
N GLY A 46 -9.54 6.16 14.12
CA GLY A 46 -10.08 6.42 15.46
C GLY A 46 -9.01 6.86 16.47
N VAL A 47 -7.73 6.82 16.08
CA VAL A 47 -6.61 7.34 16.85
C VAL A 47 -5.96 8.48 16.08
N ASN A 48 -6.22 9.72 16.49
CA ASN A 48 -5.79 10.92 15.77
C ASN A 48 -4.29 10.90 15.42
N TYR A 49 -3.42 10.48 16.35
CA TYR A 49 -1.97 10.43 16.10
C TYR A 49 -1.59 9.53 14.91
N ILE A 50 -2.26 8.39 14.76
CA ILE A 50 -2.02 7.45 13.65
C ILE A 50 -2.50 8.08 12.34
N ASP A 51 -3.66 8.76 12.35
CA ASP A 51 -4.19 9.44 11.16
C ASP A 51 -3.25 10.55 10.67
N TRP A 52 -2.70 11.35 11.59
CA TRP A 52 -1.68 12.36 11.27
C TRP A 52 -0.40 11.74 10.72
N LEU A 53 0.06 10.62 11.30
CA LEU A 53 1.26 9.92 10.84
C LEU A 53 1.08 9.35 9.43
N ILE A 54 -0.07 8.75 9.13
CA ILE A 54 -0.40 8.23 7.80
C ILE A 54 -0.43 9.36 6.78
N ALA A 55 -1.10 10.48 7.10
CA ALA A 55 -1.20 11.61 6.19
C ALA A 55 0.15 12.28 5.92
N ALA A 56 0.97 12.48 6.96
CA ALA A 56 2.32 13.01 6.83
C ALA A 56 3.20 12.09 5.96
N SER A 57 3.19 10.78 6.23
CA SER A 57 3.97 9.79 5.49
C SER A 57 3.56 9.74 4.01
N THR A 58 2.26 9.74 3.74
CA THR A 58 1.69 9.75 2.38
C THR A 58 2.10 11.00 1.61
N THR A 59 2.09 12.16 2.29
CA THR A 59 2.47 13.44 1.70
C THR A 59 3.95 13.50 1.36
N VAL A 60 4.82 13.06 2.27
CA VAL A 60 6.26 12.97 2.05
C VAL A 60 6.58 12.01 0.91
N PHE A 61 5.93 10.84 0.88
CA PHE A 61 6.13 9.84 -0.16
C PHE A 61 5.71 10.36 -1.55
N SER A 62 4.50 10.90 -1.68
CA SER A 62 4.00 11.49 -2.93
C SER A 62 4.91 12.64 -3.41
N PHE A 63 5.35 13.49 -2.48
CA PHE A 63 6.28 14.57 -2.78
C PHE A 63 7.62 14.05 -3.35
N LEU A 64 8.22 13.03 -2.72
CA LEU A 64 9.49 12.45 -3.19
C LEU A 64 9.35 11.84 -4.58
N LEU A 65 8.26 11.12 -4.84
CA LEU A 65 7.98 10.55 -6.16
C LEU A 65 7.85 11.64 -7.23
N ILE A 66 7.02 12.64 -6.98
CA ILE A 66 6.77 13.71 -7.95
C ILE A 66 8.04 14.54 -8.18
N GLU A 67 8.76 14.94 -7.13
CA GLU A 67 9.96 15.75 -7.27
C GLU A 67 11.08 14.99 -8.01
N SER A 68 11.16 13.67 -7.82
CA SER A 68 12.10 12.82 -8.57
C SER A 68 11.89 12.86 -10.08
N GLN A 69 10.63 13.08 -10.51
CA GLN A 69 10.25 13.17 -11.91
C GLN A 69 10.34 14.61 -12.45
N ARG A 70 10.04 15.61 -11.61
CA ARG A 70 10.14 17.04 -11.98
C ARG A 70 11.58 17.52 -12.20
N SER A 71 12.52 17.01 -11.40
CA SER A 71 13.92 17.48 -11.38
C SER A 71 14.91 16.37 -11.70
N TYR A 72 14.50 15.40 -12.52
CA TYR A 72 15.30 14.19 -12.77
C TYR A 72 16.70 14.52 -13.27
N THR A 73 16.86 15.38 -14.27
CA THR A 73 18.18 15.71 -14.82
C THR A 73 19.04 16.63 -13.95
N ARG A 74 18.47 17.27 -12.93
CA ARG A 74 19.20 18.12 -11.98
C ARG A 74 19.97 17.33 -10.92
N TYR A 75 19.51 16.12 -10.59
CA TYR A 75 20.19 15.27 -9.61
C TYR A 75 21.41 14.54 -10.20
N SER A 76 22.38 14.17 -9.38
CA SER A 76 23.49 13.31 -9.82
C SER A 76 22.99 11.91 -10.22
N VAL A 77 23.69 11.22 -11.12
CA VAL A 77 23.31 9.87 -11.57
C VAL A 77 23.21 8.89 -10.39
N GLY A 78 24.10 9.02 -9.41
CA GLY A 78 24.09 8.22 -8.18
C GLY A 78 22.83 8.46 -7.34
N LEU A 79 22.48 9.73 -7.11
CA LEU A 79 21.29 10.10 -6.33
C LEU A 79 20.00 9.66 -7.03
N ARG A 80 19.91 9.80 -8.35
CA ARG A 80 18.75 9.31 -9.14
C ARG A 80 18.53 7.81 -8.96
N LYS A 81 19.61 7.02 -9.08
CA LYS A 81 19.53 5.56 -8.89
C LYS A 81 19.10 5.18 -7.47
N LYS A 82 19.62 5.89 -6.45
CA LYS A 82 19.23 5.67 -5.06
C LYS A 82 17.75 6.01 -4.84
N LEU A 83 17.31 7.17 -5.31
CA LEU A 83 15.94 7.64 -5.12
C LEU A 83 14.93 6.71 -5.80
N ILE A 84 15.17 6.29 -7.05
CA ILE A 84 14.31 5.29 -7.72
C ILE A 84 14.28 3.97 -6.93
N ARG A 85 15.44 3.46 -6.49
CA ARG A 85 15.48 2.20 -5.71
C ARG A 85 14.71 2.32 -4.40
N VAL A 86 14.88 3.41 -3.67
CA VAL A 86 14.17 3.66 -2.41
C VAL A 86 12.67 3.78 -2.65
N SER A 87 12.23 4.51 -3.68
CA SER A 87 10.82 4.61 -4.02
C SER A 87 10.21 3.26 -4.41
N VAL A 88 10.89 2.47 -5.24
CA VAL A 88 10.45 1.12 -5.62
C VAL A 88 10.38 0.21 -4.38
N ALA A 89 11.40 0.26 -3.52
CA ALA A 89 11.45 -0.54 -2.30
C ALA A 89 10.34 -0.15 -1.32
N LEU A 90 10.10 1.16 -1.12
CA LEU A 90 9.05 1.66 -0.24
C LEU A 90 7.67 1.20 -0.70
N VAL A 91 7.34 1.32 -2.00
CA VAL A 91 6.05 0.84 -2.54
C VAL A 91 5.93 -0.67 -2.44
N ALA A 92 6.94 -1.41 -2.86
CA ALA A 92 6.87 -2.87 -2.80
C ALA A 92 6.72 -3.37 -1.36
N THR A 93 7.41 -2.73 -0.42
CA THR A 93 7.36 -3.09 1.00
C THR A 93 6.03 -2.66 1.63
N SER A 94 5.51 -1.47 1.31
CA SER A 94 4.22 -1.02 1.84
C SER A 94 3.06 -1.87 1.34
N VAL A 95 3.04 -2.22 0.05
CA VAL A 95 2.02 -3.11 -0.53
C VAL A 95 2.16 -4.53 0.02
N LEU A 96 3.39 -5.02 0.23
CA LEU A 96 3.62 -6.30 0.88
C LEU A 96 3.04 -6.35 2.30
N PHE A 97 3.32 -5.33 3.12
CA PHE A 97 2.77 -5.27 4.48
C PHE A 97 1.24 -5.12 4.49
N ALA A 98 0.70 -4.21 3.69
CA ALA A 98 -0.74 -4.00 3.59
C ALA A 98 -1.45 -5.27 3.09
N GLY A 99 -0.93 -5.91 2.05
CA GLY A 99 -1.43 -7.18 1.54
C GLY A 99 -1.35 -8.29 2.59
N GLY A 100 -0.21 -8.40 3.30
CA GLY A 100 -0.03 -9.37 4.37
C GLY A 100 -1.06 -9.22 5.48
N ILE A 101 -1.32 -8.00 5.95
CA ILE A 101 -2.35 -7.72 6.97
C ILE A 101 -3.73 -8.08 6.43
N TYR A 102 -4.08 -7.60 5.23
CA TYR A 102 -5.38 -7.85 4.60
C TYR A 102 -5.68 -9.35 4.46
N PHE A 103 -4.75 -10.12 3.89
CA PHE A 103 -4.94 -11.55 3.68
C PHE A 103 -4.94 -12.33 5.00
N SER A 104 -4.20 -11.87 6.02
CA SER A 104 -4.23 -12.48 7.35
C SER A 104 -5.59 -12.26 8.02
N GLN A 105 -6.14 -11.04 7.95
CA GLN A 105 -7.49 -10.74 8.44
C GLN A 105 -8.53 -11.58 7.70
N ALA A 106 -8.48 -11.62 6.36
CA ALA A 106 -9.40 -12.42 5.55
C ALA A 106 -9.33 -13.92 5.91
N ALA A 107 -8.13 -14.47 6.09
CA ALA A 107 -7.95 -15.85 6.50
C ALA A 107 -8.53 -16.12 7.90
N PHE A 108 -8.27 -15.22 8.85
CA PHE A 108 -8.82 -15.32 10.21
C PHE A 108 -10.35 -15.29 10.20
N PHE A 109 -10.96 -14.33 9.51
CA PHE A 109 -12.43 -14.23 9.41
C PHE A 109 -13.05 -15.42 8.69
N ALA A 110 -12.39 -15.94 7.64
CA ALA A 110 -12.87 -17.14 6.96
C ALA A 110 -12.85 -18.37 7.87
N LEU A 111 -11.79 -18.56 8.66
CA LEU A 111 -11.72 -19.65 9.65
C LEU A 111 -12.77 -19.48 10.75
N ALA A 112 -12.90 -18.28 11.31
CA ALA A 112 -13.89 -18.00 12.34
C ALA A 112 -15.32 -18.25 11.83
N SER A 113 -15.65 -17.75 10.64
CA SER A 113 -16.96 -17.97 10.00
C SER A 113 -17.23 -19.46 9.75
N THR A 114 -16.23 -20.20 9.24
CA THR A 114 -16.35 -21.64 9.00
C THR A 114 -16.57 -22.40 10.32
N TYR A 115 -15.86 -22.01 11.38
CA TYR A 115 -16.03 -22.62 12.70
C TYR A 115 -17.44 -22.37 13.27
N THR A 116 -17.95 -21.13 13.18
CA THR A 116 -19.30 -20.78 13.68
C THR A 116 -20.44 -21.40 12.89
N SER A 117 -20.21 -21.76 11.62
CA SER A 117 -21.22 -22.37 10.75
C SER A 117 -21.20 -23.89 10.79
N MET A 118 -20.23 -24.50 11.48
CA MET A 118 -20.22 -25.95 11.68
C MET A 118 -21.35 -26.37 12.61
N PRO A 119 -22.13 -27.41 12.27
CA PRO A 119 -23.16 -27.94 13.14
C PRO A 119 -22.52 -28.44 14.46
N PRO A 120 -23.20 -28.30 15.61
CA PRO A 120 -22.69 -28.76 16.88
C PRO A 120 -22.36 -30.24 16.78
N SER A 121 -21.14 -30.61 17.18
CA SER A 121 -20.69 -31.99 17.16
C SER A 121 -21.60 -32.85 18.03
N SER A 122 -22.29 -33.83 17.44
CA SER A 122 -23.16 -34.79 18.15
C SER A 122 -22.39 -35.82 19.00
N LEU A 123 -21.16 -35.49 19.40
CA LEU A 123 -20.21 -36.34 20.11
C LEU A 123 -20.52 -36.37 21.61
N GLY A 124 -21.73 -36.83 21.96
CA GLY A 124 -22.11 -37.15 23.34
C GLY A 124 -21.50 -38.47 23.80
N GLY A 125 -20.60 -38.44 24.78
CA GLY A 125 -20.01 -39.62 25.41
C GLY A 125 -18.81 -39.26 26.29
N GLU A 126 -18.40 -40.19 27.17
CA GLU A 126 -17.35 -40.06 28.22
C GLU A 126 -15.98 -39.47 27.80
N TYR A 127 -15.74 -39.34 26.48
CA TYR A 127 -14.52 -38.75 25.91
C TYR A 127 -14.78 -37.45 25.12
N SER A 128 -15.86 -36.71 25.43
CA SER A 128 -16.28 -35.54 24.63
C SER A 128 -15.21 -34.44 24.57
N GLU A 129 -14.49 -34.18 25.67
CA GLU A 129 -13.46 -33.14 25.70
C GLU A 129 -12.23 -33.47 24.85
N PHE A 130 -11.69 -34.69 24.98
CA PHE A 130 -10.54 -35.12 24.17
C PHE A 130 -10.89 -35.12 22.67
N LYS A 131 -12.11 -35.56 22.32
CA LYS A 131 -12.62 -35.55 20.95
C LYS A 131 -12.81 -34.12 20.43
N HIS A 132 -13.26 -33.20 21.28
CA HIS A 132 -13.40 -31.78 20.93
C HIS A 132 -12.02 -31.13 20.67
N VAL A 133 -11.04 -31.39 21.54
CA VAL A 133 -9.65 -30.92 21.35
C VAL A 133 -9.06 -31.47 20.04
N LEU A 134 -9.24 -32.76 19.77
CA LEU A 134 -8.78 -33.39 18.52
C LEU A 134 -9.45 -32.75 17.29
N TYR A 135 -10.76 -32.46 17.38
CA TYR A 135 -11.51 -31.81 16.30
C TYR A 135 -11.01 -30.38 16.02
N VAL A 136 -10.80 -29.58 17.07
CA VAL A 136 -10.21 -28.23 16.94
C VAL A 136 -8.82 -28.30 16.34
N LEU A 137 -7.99 -29.26 16.77
CA LEU A 137 -6.65 -29.45 16.22
C LEU A 137 -6.70 -29.80 14.72
N MET A 138 -7.56 -30.75 14.32
CA MET A 138 -7.76 -31.09 12.91
C MET A 138 -8.25 -29.90 12.10
N PHE A 139 -9.17 -29.11 12.64
CA PHE A 139 -9.68 -27.90 11.98
C PHE A 139 -8.56 -26.86 11.77
N VAL A 140 -7.74 -26.60 12.77
CA VAL A 140 -6.60 -25.67 12.67
C VAL A 140 -5.57 -26.16 11.65
N CYS A 141 -5.22 -27.45 11.67
CA CYS A 141 -4.29 -28.03 10.70
C CYS A 141 -4.84 -27.98 9.26
N ALA A 142 -6.10 -28.40 9.05
CA ALA A 142 -6.75 -28.37 7.75
C ALA A 142 -6.92 -26.93 7.23
N GLY A 143 -7.30 -26.01 8.12
CA GLY A 143 -7.40 -24.59 7.83
C GLY A 143 -6.07 -23.98 7.40
N GLY A 144 -4.99 -24.28 8.13
CA GLY A 144 -3.64 -23.84 7.76
C GLY A 144 -3.21 -24.35 6.38
N VAL A 145 -3.43 -25.63 6.09
CA VAL A 145 -3.15 -26.22 4.77
C VAL A 145 -3.98 -25.57 3.67
N ALA A 146 -5.28 -25.32 3.92
CA ALA A 146 -6.17 -24.66 2.98
C ALA A 146 -5.71 -23.22 2.67
N ILE A 147 -5.35 -22.45 3.70
CA ILE A 147 -4.81 -21.09 3.55
C ILE A 147 -3.54 -21.11 2.69
N VAL A 148 -2.57 -21.97 3.01
CA VAL A 148 -1.32 -22.07 2.24
C VAL A 148 -1.60 -22.47 0.79
N ARG A 149 -2.54 -23.39 0.56
CA ARG A 149 -2.92 -23.82 -0.79
C ARG A 149 -3.55 -22.69 -1.59
N VAL A 150 -4.47 -21.94 -0.99
CA VAL A 150 -5.13 -20.77 -1.61
C VAL A 150 -4.10 -19.70 -1.93
N PHE A 151 -3.22 -19.35 -0.99
CA PHE A 151 -2.18 -18.35 -1.20
C PHE A 151 -1.24 -18.71 -2.36
N ARG A 152 -0.88 -19.99 -2.48
CA ARG A 152 -0.05 -20.49 -3.59
C ARG A 152 -0.80 -20.48 -4.92
N GLN A 153 -2.08 -20.84 -4.93
CA GLN A 153 -2.89 -20.88 -6.15
C GLN A 153 -3.20 -19.49 -6.70
N LEU A 154 -3.43 -18.51 -5.84
CA LEU A 154 -3.67 -17.12 -6.25
C LEU A 154 -2.40 -16.34 -6.60
N ASP A 155 -1.21 -16.94 -6.45
CA ASP A 155 0.09 -16.26 -6.57
C ASP A 155 0.10 -14.92 -5.82
N VAL A 156 -0.32 -14.97 -4.54
CA VAL A 156 -0.48 -13.78 -3.71
C VAL A 156 0.83 -12.99 -3.63
N MET A 157 1.98 -13.67 -3.60
CA MET A 157 3.30 -13.02 -3.63
C MET A 157 3.60 -12.32 -4.96
N GLY A 158 3.18 -12.92 -6.09
CA GLY A 158 3.16 -12.25 -7.39
C GLY A 158 2.41 -10.92 -7.33
N LEU A 159 1.21 -10.95 -6.74
CA LEU A 159 0.32 -9.79 -6.64
C LEU A 159 0.84 -8.69 -5.70
N ILE A 160 1.24 -9.03 -4.48
CA ILE A 160 1.55 -8.04 -3.43
C ILE A 160 3.00 -7.55 -3.46
N TYR A 161 3.93 -8.29 -4.08
CA TYR A 161 5.35 -7.92 -4.10
C TYR A 161 5.89 -7.72 -5.51
N HIS A 162 5.71 -8.68 -6.41
CA HIS A 162 6.33 -8.60 -7.74
C HIS A 162 5.66 -7.57 -8.64
N LEU A 163 4.32 -7.53 -8.66
CA LEU A 163 3.55 -6.60 -9.47
C LEU A 163 3.83 -5.11 -9.14
N PRO A 164 3.74 -4.63 -7.89
CA PRO A 164 4.00 -3.22 -7.57
C PRO A 164 5.45 -2.83 -7.91
N ARG A 165 6.41 -3.74 -7.66
CA ARG A 165 7.82 -3.51 -8.01
C ARG A 165 8.01 -3.37 -9.52
N GLN A 166 7.40 -4.24 -10.32
CA GLN A 166 7.49 -4.20 -11.78
C GLN A 166 6.84 -2.93 -12.36
N GLN A 167 5.66 -2.55 -11.87
CA GLN A 167 4.96 -1.34 -12.33
C GLN A 167 5.77 -0.08 -12.01
N MET A 168 6.35 0.01 -10.82
CA MET A 168 7.22 1.12 -10.44
C MET A 168 8.50 1.18 -11.29
N ILE A 169 9.08 0.04 -11.66
CA ILE A 169 10.22 -0.02 -12.58
C ILE A 169 9.83 0.42 -13.99
N ARG A 170 8.67 0.02 -14.51
CA ARG A 170 8.17 0.50 -15.80
C ARG A 170 7.99 2.02 -15.77
N LEU A 171 7.31 2.54 -14.76
CA LEU A 171 7.01 3.96 -14.63
C LEU A 171 8.28 4.81 -14.44
N LEU A 172 9.14 4.48 -13.46
CA LEU A 172 10.30 5.31 -13.11
C LEU A 172 11.55 5.08 -13.98
N VAL A 173 11.75 3.86 -14.50
CA VAL A 173 12.97 3.48 -15.25
C VAL A 173 12.73 3.51 -16.75
N HIS A 174 11.65 2.87 -17.21
CA HIS A 174 11.35 2.78 -18.65
C HIS A 174 10.70 4.08 -19.16
N LYS A 175 10.00 4.81 -18.29
CA LYS A 175 9.44 6.15 -18.58
C LYS A 175 8.62 6.14 -19.87
N GLU A 176 7.76 5.14 -20.02
CA GLU A 176 6.94 4.93 -21.23
C GLU A 176 6.01 6.11 -21.52
N CYS A 177 5.74 6.97 -20.53
CA CYS A 177 5.00 8.20 -20.69
C CYS A 177 5.94 9.41 -20.84
N LYS A 178 6.18 9.87 -22.07
CA LYS A 178 6.61 11.25 -22.32
C LYS A 178 5.38 12.13 -22.40
N LEU A 179 5.21 13.02 -21.43
CA LEU A 179 4.01 13.86 -21.32
C LEU A 179 4.36 15.28 -21.78
N GLU A 180 3.82 15.67 -22.93
CA GLU A 180 3.87 17.04 -23.43
C GLU A 180 2.56 17.77 -23.09
N GLY A 181 2.67 18.99 -22.58
CA GLY A 181 1.54 19.86 -22.24
C GLY A 181 1.00 19.73 -20.81
N PHE A 182 0.32 20.79 -20.36
CA PHE A 182 -0.28 20.90 -19.03
C PHE A 182 -1.25 19.79 -18.64
N PRO A 183 -2.24 19.37 -19.46
CA PRO A 183 -3.25 18.40 -19.02
C PRO A 183 -2.64 17.03 -18.73
N ARG A 184 -1.64 16.61 -19.52
CA ARG A 184 -0.91 15.37 -19.31
C ARG A 184 0.00 15.44 -18.07
N PHE A 185 0.69 16.56 -17.88
CA PHE A 185 1.46 16.86 -16.66
C PHE A 185 0.58 16.77 -15.39
N ALA A 186 -0.56 17.47 -15.40
CA ALA A 186 -1.49 17.50 -14.28
C ALA A 186 -2.10 16.12 -14.03
N CYS A 187 -2.50 15.39 -15.07
CA CYS A 187 -3.05 14.04 -14.95
C CYS A 187 -2.08 13.07 -14.28
N PHE A 188 -0.79 13.11 -14.64
CA PHE A 188 0.20 12.27 -13.99
C PHE A 188 0.39 12.62 -12.51
N GLU A 189 0.62 13.89 -12.19
CA GLU A 189 0.90 14.28 -10.81
C GLU A 189 -0.33 14.14 -9.90
N LEU A 190 -1.52 14.52 -10.39
CA LEU A 190 -2.77 14.28 -9.68
C LEU A 190 -3.07 12.78 -9.57
N GLY A 191 -2.75 11.99 -10.60
CA GLY A 191 -2.89 10.53 -10.55
C GLY A 191 -2.04 9.90 -9.45
N VAL A 192 -0.78 10.34 -9.29
CA VAL A 192 0.09 9.92 -8.18
C VAL A 192 -0.51 10.34 -6.83
N ILE A 193 -1.05 11.55 -6.72
CA ILE A 193 -1.69 12.05 -5.50
C ILE A 193 -2.93 11.22 -5.14
N VAL A 194 -3.83 11.00 -6.11
CA VAL A 194 -5.06 10.21 -5.92
C VAL A 194 -4.70 8.78 -5.53
N ALA A 195 -3.75 8.15 -6.23
CA ALA A 195 -3.29 6.80 -5.87
C ALA A 195 -2.72 6.75 -4.44
N ALA A 196 -1.91 7.74 -4.05
CA ALA A 196 -1.36 7.82 -2.71
C ALA A 196 -2.46 7.98 -1.64
N ILE A 197 -3.48 8.82 -1.90
CA ILE A 197 -4.64 8.98 -1.01
C ILE A 197 -5.42 7.67 -0.90
N CYS A 198 -5.74 7.00 -2.02
CA CYS A 198 -6.44 5.73 -2.00
C CYS A 198 -5.68 4.68 -1.17
N TYR A 199 -4.36 4.57 -1.35
CA TYR A 199 -3.53 3.67 -0.55
C TYR A 199 -3.50 4.05 0.93
N SER A 200 -3.48 5.34 1.28
CA SER A 200 -3.57 5.75 2.68
C SER A 200 -4.89 5.35 3.32
N GLY A 201 -6.00 5.40 2.58
CA GLY A 201 -7.31 4.94 3.06
C GLY A 201 -7.34 3.43 3.31
N VAL A 202 -6.74 2.64 2.41
CA VAL A 202 -6.59 1.18 2.61
C VAL A 202 -5.77 0.89 3.86
N VAL A 203 -4.62 1.53 4.02
CA VAL A 203 -3.75 1.36 5.20
C VAL A 203 -4.48 1.73 6.48
N ALA A 204 -5.20 2.85 6.49
CA ALA A 204 -5.99 3.27 7.64
C ALA A 204 -7.05 2.22 7.99
N SER A 205 -7.83 1.74 7.01
CA SER A 205 -8.85 0.71 7.24
C SER A 205 -8.27 -0.59 7.82
N LEU A 206 -7.10 -1.03 7.33
CA LEU A 206 -6.42 -2.21 7.86
C LEU A 206 -5.98 -2.02 9.31
N ILE A 207 -5.43 -0.85 9.64
CA ILE A 207 -5.03 -0.50 11.01
C ILE A 207 -6.24 -0.42 11.93
N SER A 208 -7.34 0.20 11.50
CA SER A 208 -8.59 0.23 12.27
C SER A 208 -9.05 -1.18 12.63
N GLY A 209 -9.07 -2.09 11.64
CA GLY A 209 -9.47 -3.48 11.87
C GLY A 209 -8.53 -4.21 12.85
N LEU A 210 -7.23 -3.94 12.80
CA LEU A 210 -6.28 -4.50 13.78
C LEU A 210 -6.53 -3.96 15.18
N LEU A 211 -6.73 -2.65 15.32
CA LEU A 211 -7.01 -2.02 16.62
C LEU A 211 -8.30 -2.56 17.24
N GLU A 212 -9.32 -2.79 16.43
CA GLU A 212 -10.60 -3.38 16.87
C GLU A 212 -10.41 -4.82 17.36
N ILE A 213 -9.68 -5.66 16.61
CA ILE A 213 -9.36 -7.03 17.04
C ILE A 213 -8.58 -7.03 18.36
N VAL A 214 -7.58 -6.16 18.49
CA VAL A 214 -6.78 -6.05 19.73
C VAL A 214 -7.65 -5.60 20.89
N ARG A 215 -8.52 -4.60 20.69
CA ARG A 215 -9.44 -4.12 21.72
C ARG A 215 -10.36 -5.23 22.22
N ILE A 216 -10.97 -5.99 21.31
CA ILE A 216 -11.83 -7.13 21.66
C ILE A 216 -11.04 -8.19 22.45
N ALA A 217 -9.79 -8.47 22.04
CA ALA A 217 -8.94 -9.45 22.73
C ALA A 217 -8.55 -9.00 24.15
N VAL A 218 -8.25 -7.72 24.34
CA VAL A 218 -7.94 -7.14 25.66
C VAL A 218 -9.17 -7.15 26.56
N ASP A 219 -10.34 -6.76 26.04
CA ASP A 219 -11.61 -6.79 26.76
C ASP A 219 -11.95 -8.23 27.20
N ALA A 220 -11.72 -9.22 26.33
CA ALA A 220 -11.92 -10.64 26.65
C ALA A 220 -10.91 -11.19 27.68
N ALA A 221 -9.71 -10.62 27.76
CA ALA A 221 -8.68 -11.01 28.72
C ALA A 221 -8.90 -10.39 30.12
N GLY A 222 -9.87 -9.49 30.28
CA GLY A 222 -10.18 -8.84 31.56
C GLY A 222 -9.07 -7.92 32.09
N VAL A 223 -8.16 -7.49 31.23
CA VAL A 223 -7.09 -6.54 31.59
C VAL A 223 -7.63 -5.12 31.38
N SER A 224 -8.25 -4.58 32.42
CA SER A 224 -8.68 -3.17 32.50
C SER A 224 -7.52 -2.23 32.81
#